data_AF-A0A6G1GEB8-F1
#
_entry.id   AF-A0A6G1GEB8-F1
#
_cell.length_a   1.000
_cell.length_b   1.000
_cell.length_c   1.000
_cell.angle_alpha   90.00
_cell.angle_beta   90.00
_cell.angle_gamma   90.00
#
_symmetry.space_group_name_H-M   'P 1'
#
loop_
_entity.id
_entity.type
_entity.pdbx_description
1 polymer ?
#
loop_
_entity_poly.entity_id
_entity_poly.type
_entity_poly.pdbx_seq_one_letter_code
_entity_poly.pdbx_strand_id
1 'polypeptide(L)'
;MLSSIRILSNHVQTLLRAPTLLPTLLRNARSALFPNNSPPPTRTVPSIEEQLAIRRKCAETIAGLIPPFVSAVYFSKEKKTSAVDEIEVILKVFGDTYMNKHLIFGVIELVVIRLLPEMAELGVEGLMAERLGEV
;
A
#
# COMPACT_ATOMS: atom_id res chain seq x y z
N MET A 1 -12.30 14.75 9.98
CA MET A 1 -12.16 13.51 9.18
C MET A 1 -11.25 13.76 7.96
N LEU A 2 -11.49 14.80 7.16
CA LEU A 2 -10.65 15.20 6.01
C LEU A 2 -9.18 15.53 6.37
N SER A 3 -8.95 16.19 7.50
CA SER A 3 -7.60 16.55 7.96
C SER A 3 -6.72 15.33 8.31
N SER A 4 -7.30 14.30 8.91
CA SER A 4 -6.59 13.06 9.28
C SER A 4 -6.15 12.26 8.04
N ILE A 5 -6.99 12.21 7.00
CA ILE A 5 -6.67 11.53 5.73
C ILE A 5 -5.53 12.26 5.02
N ARG A 6 -5.53 13.60 5.06
CA ARG A 6 -4.48 14.41 4.42
C ARG A 6 -3.13 14.25 5.13
N ILE A 7 -3.14 14.15 6.46
CA ILE A 7 -1.92 13.90 7.25
C ILE A 7 -1.37 12.50 6.95
N LEU A 8 -2.23 11.47 6.95
CA LEU A 8 -1.84 10.10 6.63
C LEU A 8 -1.26 10.01 5.21
N SER A 9 -1.95 10.59 4.23
CA SER A 9 -1.49 10.64 2.83
C SER A 9 -0.13 11.32 2.70
N ASN A 10 0.07 12.47 3.37
CA ASN A 10 1.36 13.16 3.35
C ASN A 10 2.47 12.32 4.00
N HIS A 11 2.17 11.63 5.10
CA HIS A 11 3.13 10.76 5.76
C HIS A 11 3.54 9.57 4.89
N VAL A 12 2.55 8.92 4.24
CA VAL A 12 2.79 7.84 3.27
C VAL A 12 3.63 8.35 2.10
N GLN A 13 3.27 9.50 1.51
CA GLN A 13 4.03 10.10 0.41
C GLN A 13 5.47 10.44 0.82
N THR A 14 5.67 10.96 2.02
CA THR A 14 7.00 11.26 2.55
C THR A 14 7.85 9.98 2.72
N LEU A 15 7.25 8.91 3.23
CA LEU A 15 7.91 7.61 3.37
C LEU A 15 8.26 6.99 2.01
N LEU A 16 7.37 7.10 1.03
CA LEU A 16 7.60 6.59 -0.33
C LEU A 16 8.67 7.39 -1.08
N ARG A 17 8.77 8.71 -0.83
CA ARG A 17 9.76 9.59 -1.46
C ARG A 17 11.15 9.48 -0.83
N ALA A 18 11.27 8.89 0.35
CA ALA A 18 12.55 8.71 1.02
C ALA A 18 13.44 7.71 0.24
N PRO A 19 14.63 8.13 -0.25
CA PRO A 19 15.49 7.33 -1.14
C PRO A 19 15.90 5.97 -0.61
N THR A 20 16.09 5.88 0.71
CA THR A 20 16.72 4.74 1.39
C THR A 20 15.71 3.83 2.05
N LEU A 21 14.54 4.36 2.43
CA LEU A 21 13.53 3.62 3.17
C LEU A 21 12.78 2.65 2.27
N LEU A 22 12.33 3.11 1.10
CA LEU A 22 11.53 2.27 0.20
C LEU A 22 12.29 1.02 -0.28
N PRO A 23 13.54 1.10 -0.79
CA PRO A 23 14.27 -0.11 -1.18
C PRO A 23 14.53 -1.06 -0.01
N THR A 24 14.80 -0.53 1.18
CA THR A 24 15.03 -1.33 2.39
C THR A 24 13.75 -2.05 2.83
N LEU A 25 12.62 -1.34 2.84
CA LEU A 25 11.31 -1.91 3.13
C LEU A 25 10.94 -3.01 2.13
N LEU A 26 11.10 -2.76 0.83
CA LEU A 26 10.81 -3.75 -0.21
C LEU A 26 11.72 -4.96 -0.11
N ARG A 27 13.01 -4.76 0.19
CA ARG A 27 13.96 -5.85 0.40
C ARG A 27 13.58 -6.71 1.61
N ASN A 28 13.24 -6.06 2.73
CA ASN A 28 12.86 -6.75 3.96
C ASN A 28 11.52 -7.50 3.80
N ALA A 29 10.53 -6.86 3.18
CA ALA A 29 9.25 -7.49 2.87
C ALA A 29 9.44 -8.69 1.95
N ARG A 30 10.26 -8.55 0.89
CA ARG A 30 10.60 -9.65 0.00
C ARG A 30 11.28 -10.79 0.75
N SER A 31 12.25 -10.52 1.63
CA SER A 31 12.92 -11.57 2.39
C SER A 31 12.02 -12.28 3.40
N ALA A 32 11.04 -11.56 3.97
CA ALA A 32 10.07 -12.13 4.89
C ALA A 32 9.03 -13.00 4.16
N LEU A 33 8.58 -12.57 2.98
CA LEU A 33 7.57 -13.27 2.19
C LEU A 33 8.15 -14.39 1.32
N PHE A 34 9.38 -14.24 0.83
CA PHE A 34 10.06 -15.17 -0.06
C PHE A 34 11.50 -15.45 0.41
N PRO A 35 11.66 -16.34 1.43
CA PRO A 35 12.97 -16.78 1.87
C PRO A 35 13.78 -17.33 0.68
N ASN A 36 15.03 -16.88 0.54
CA ASN A 36 15.95 -17.27 -0.54
C ASN A 36 15.45 -17.03 -1.98
N ASN A 37 14.49 -16.12 -2.18
CA ASN A 37 13.95 -15.80 -3.50
C ASN A 37 13.37 -17.04 -4.22
N SER A 38 12.92 -18.05 -3.47
CA SER A 38 12.27 -19.21 -4.08
C SER A 38 10.97 -18.76 -4.76
N PRO A 39 10.70 -19.21 -6.00
CA PRO A 39 9.41 -18.97 -6.61
C PRO A 39 8.32 -19.54 -5.69
N PRO A 40 7.26 -18.76 -5.40
CA PRO A 40 6.16 -19.28 -4.60
C PRO A 40 5.48 -20.44 -5.32
N PRO A 41 4.84 -21.37 -4.59
CA PRO A 41 3.98 -22.37 -5.19
C PRO A 41 2.90 -21.69 -6.04
N THR A 42 2.37 -22.41 -7.03
CA THR A 42 1.29 -21.92 -7.88
C THR A 42 0.15 -21.39 -7.02
N ARG A 43 -0.23 -20.12 -7.25
CA ARG A 43 -1.31 -19.48 -6.50
C ARG A 43 -2.62 -20.18 -6.85
N THR A 44 -3.11 -21.02 -5.95
CA THR A 44 -4.52 -21.44 -5.96
C THR A 44 -5.34 -20.26 -5.45
N VAL A 45 -6.39 -19.89 -6.17
CA VAL A 45 -7.31 -18.87 -5.67
C VAL A 45 -8.06 -19.49 -4.49
N PRO A 46 -7.94 -18.94 -3.28
CA PRO A 46 -8.63 -19.48 -2.12
C PRO A 46 -10.14 -19.41 -2.31
N SER A 47 -10.86 -20.38 -1.73
CA SER A 47 -12.33 -20.38 -1.67
C SER A 47 -12.85 -19.12 -0.96
N ILE A 48 -14.10 -18.74 -1.19
CA ILE A 48 -14.72 -17.55 -0.55
C ILE A 48 -14.61 -17.65 0.98
N GLU A 49 -14.83 -18.84 1.54
CA GLU A 49 -14.72 -19.09 2.99
C GLU A 49 -13.27 -18.94 3.48
N GLU A 50 -12.30 -19.47 2.73
CA GLU A 50 -10.88 -19.34 3.04
C GLU A 50 -10.42 -17.88 2.96
N GLN A 51 -10.93 -17.11 1.98
CA GLN A 51 -10.66 -15.68 1.86
C GLN A 51 -11.14 -14.91 3.08
N LEU A 52 -12.35 -15.22 3.58
CA LEU A 52 -12.89 -14.59 4.79
C LEU A 52 -12.04 -14.96 6.01
N ALA A 53 -11.65 -16.23 6.16
CA ALA A 53 -10.80 -16.68 7.25
C ALA A 53 -9.41 -16.01 7.24
N ILE A 54 -8.79 -15.89 6.06
CA ILE A 54 -7.50 -15.20 5.88
C ILE A 54 -7.62 -13.73 6.27
N ARG A 55 -8.70 -13.05 5.84
CA ARG A 55 -8.94 -11.65 6.20
C ARG A 55 -9.11 -11.47 7.70
N ARG A 56 -9.91 -12.32 8.34
CA ARG A 56 -10.13 -12.25 9.79
C ARG A 56 -8.82 -12.43 10.55
N LYS A 57 -8.05 -13.46 10.20
CA LYS A 57 -6.73 -13.72 10.80
C LYS A 57 -5.74 -12.56 10.60
N CYS A 58 -5.77 -11.94 9.42
CA CYS A 58 -4.95 -10.77 9.13
C CYS A 58 -5.36 -9.58 10.01
N ALA A 59 -6.68 -9.33 10.14
CA ALA A 59 -7.20 -8.26 10.99
C ALA A 59 -6.80 -8.46 12.47
N GLU A 60 -6.87 -9.69 12.98
CA GLU A 60 -6.42 -10.03 14.34
C GLU A 60 -4.92 -9.78 14.53
N THR A 61 -4.11 -10.18 13.56
CA THR A 61 -2.65 -9.96 13.60
C THR A 61 -2.31 -8.48 13.61
N ILE A 62 -2.98 -7.69 12.75
CA ILE A 62 -2.79 -6.23 12.70
C ILE A 62 -3.24 -5.58 14.00
N ALA A 63 -4.40 -5.98 14.55
CA ALA A 63 -4.88 -5.48 15.83
C ALA A 63 -3.89 -5.76 16.97
N GLY A 64 -3.25 -6.94 16.97
CA GLY A 64 -2.23 -7.31 17.95
C GLY A 64 -0.90 -6.54 17.83
N LEU A 65 -0.59 -6.00 16.64
CA LEU A 65 0.59 -5.16 16.41
C LEU A 65 0.38 -3.70 16.81
N ILE A 66 -0.87 -3.25 16.92
CA ILE A 66 -1.21 -1.86 17.20
C ILE A 66 -1.25 -1.63 18.72
N PRO A 67 -0.50 -0.64 19.26
CA PRO A 67 -0.58 -0.30 20.67
C PRO A 67 -2.00 0.06 21.12
N PRO A 68 -2.42 -0.29 22.35
CA PRO A 68 -3.79 -0.11 22.82
C PRO A 68 -4.26 1.34 22.81
N PHE A 69 -3.36 2.30 23.02
CA PHE A 69 -3.66 3.73 22.90
C PHE A 69 -4.03 4.13 21.46
N VAL A 70 -3.33 3.59 20.46
CA VAL A 70 -3.63 3.84 19.05
C VAL A 70 -4.93 3.17 18.66
N SER A 71 -5.17 1.94 19.13
CA SER A 71 -6.45 1.25 18.98
C SER A 71 -7.61 2.08 19.52
N ALA A 72 -7.48 2.63 20.73
CA ALA A 72 -8.52 3.44 21.36
C ALA A 72 -8.85 4.73 20.58
N VAL A 73 -7.83 5.39 20.03
CA VAL A 73 -7.98 6.65 19.30
C VAL A 73 -8.58 6.46 17.89
N TYR A 74 -8.15 5.41 17.19
CA TYR A 74 -8.49 5.21 15.77
C TYR A 74 -9.61 4.21 15.53
N PHE A 75 -9.75 3.19 16.39
CA PHE A 75 -10.63 2.03 16.17
C PHE A 75 -11.68 1.80 17.26
N SER A 76 -11.78 2.68 18.27
CA SER A 76 -12.74 2.54 19.38
C SER A 76 -13.62 3.78 19.56
N LYS A 77 -14.05 4.37 18.45
CA LYS A 77 -14.99 5.51 18.50
C LYS A 77 -16.41 5.10 18.91
N GLU A 78 -16.83 3.87 18.61
CA GLU A 78 -18.16 3.35 18.98
C GLU A 78 -18.05 2.12 19.88
N LYS A 79 -18.85 2.08 20.95
CA LYS A 79 -18.87 1.04 22.00
C LYS A 79 -19.21 -0.39 21.50
N LYS A 80 -19.51 -0.57 20.21
CA LYS A 80 -20.15 -1.77 19.67
C LYS A 80 -19.31 -2.55 18.65
N THR A 81 -18.25 -1.95 18.09
CA THR A 81 -17.39 -2.57 17.10
C THR A 81 -16.02 -2.89 17.69
N SER A 82 -15.56 -4.12 17.52
CA SER A 82 -14.18 -4.47 17.88
C SER A 82 -13.22 -3.82 16.89
N ALA A 83 -12.02 -3.45 17.35
CA ALA A 83 -10.96 -2.95 16.45
C ALA A 83 -10.67 -3.94 15.31
N VAL A 84 -10.83 -5.25 15.55
CA VAL A 84 -10.70 -6.29 14.53
C VAL A 84 -11.74 -6.14 13.42
N ASP A 85 -13.00 -5.82 13.78
CA ASP A 85 -14.09 -5.67 12.80
C ASP A 85 -13.87 -4.44 11.92
N GLU A 86 -13.39 -3.34 12.51
CA GLU A 86 -13.05 -2.12 11.77
C GLU A 86 -11.86 -2.33 10.83
N ILE A 87 -10.82 -3.02 11.30
CA ILE A 87 -9.67 -3.40 10.46
C ILE A 87 -10.13 -4.33 9.32
N GLU A 88 -11.00 -5.29 9.60
CA GLU A 88 -11.55 -6.19 8.58
C GLU A 88 -12.32 -5.41 7.49
N VAL A 89 -13.09 -4.39 7.87
CA VAL A 89 -13.78 -3.50 6.91
C VAL A 89 -12.76 -2.75 6.05
N ILE A 90 -11.67 -2.25 6.62
CA ILE A 90 -10.60 -1.58 5.84
C ILE A 90 -9.96 -2.56 4.85
N LEU A 91 -9.71 -3.80 5.27
CA LEU A 91 -9.13 -4.84 4.42
C LEU A 91 -10.03 -5.20 3.22
N LYS A 92 -11.34 -4.89 3.26
CA LYS A 92 -12.23 -5.11 2.10
C LYS A 92 -11.83 -4.30 0.87
N VAL A 93 -11.12 -3.18 1.03
CA VAL A 93 -10.65 -2.36 -0.10
C VAL A 93 -9.78 -3.17 -1.07
N PHE A 94 -9.00 -4.13 -0.58
CA PHE A 94 -8.18 -5.02 -1.42
C PHE A 94 -9.00 -6.04 -2.24
N GLY A 95 -10.29 -6.20 -1.94
CA GLY A 95 -11.21 -6.99 -2.75
C GLY A 95 -11.71 -6.27 -4.01
N ASP A 96 -11.48 -4.96 -4.12
CA ASP A 96 -11.97 -4.15 -5.24
C ASP A 96 -10.96 -4.14 -6.41
N THR A 97 -11.38 -4.66 -7.56
CA THR A 97 -10.56 -4.74 -8.77
C THR A 97 -10.10 -3.37 -9.27
N TYR A 98 -10.93 -2.33 -9.16
CA TYR A 98 -10.61 -0.98 -9.63
C TYR A 98 -9.58 -0.30 -8.71
N MET A 99 -9.74 -0.44 -7.40
CA MET A 99 -8.74 0.03 -6.42
C MET A 99 -7.39 -0.67 -6.63
N ASN A 100 -7.41 -1.98 -6.87
CA ASN A 100 -6.19 -2.74 -7.15
C ASN A 100 -5.49 -2.28 -8.43
N LYS A 101 -6.22 -1.90 -9.49
CA LYS A 101 -5.62 -1.31 -10.69
C LYS A 101 -4.89 -0.02 -10.38
N HIS A 102 -5.55 0.91 -9.68
CA HIS A 102 -4.94 2.19 -9.29
C HIS A 102 -3.73 2.02 -8.39
N LEU A 103 -3.77 1.04 -7.48
CA LEU A 103 -2.62 0.70 -6.65
C LEU A 103 -1.41 0.28 -7.50
N ILE A 104 -1.62 -0.59 -8.49
CA ILE A 104 -0.55 -1.04 -9.39
C ILE A 104 -0.04 0.11 -10.26
N PHE A 105 -0.92 0.93 -10.84
CA PHE A 105 -0.51 2.10 -11.60
C PHE A 105 0.29 3.09 -10.75
N GLY A 106 -0.14 3.35 -9.51
CA GLY A 106 0.60 4.21 -8.58
C GLY A 106 1.97 3.63 -8.19
N VAL A 107 2.09 2.31 -8.04
CA VAL A 107 3.40 1.65 -7.81
C VAL A 107 4.31 1.80 -9.03
N ILE A 108 3.78 1.59 -10.24
CA ILE A 108 4.54 1.74 -11.48
C ILE A 108 4.99 3.19 -11.64
N GLU A 109 4.08 4.14 -11.47
CA GLU A 109 4.37 5.58 -11.54
C GLU A 109 5.44 5.98 -10.52
N LEU A 110 5.34 5.50 -9.28
CA LEU A 110 6.36 5.74 -8.26
C LEU A 110 7.73 5.22 -8.69
N VAL A 111 7.80 4.01 -9.25
CA VAL A 111 9.06 3.42 -9.74
C VAL A 111 9.60 4.25 -10.92
N VAL A 112 8.74 4.63 -11.86
CA VAL A 112 9.12 5.43 -13.03
C VAL A 112 9.68 6.78 -12.59
N ILE A 113 8.96 7.54 -11.75
CA ILE A 113 9.43 8.84 -11.24
C ILE A 113 10.72 8.71 -10.43
N ARG A 114 10.91 7.57 -9.74
CA ARG A 114 12.14 7.33 -8.96
C ARG A 114 13.35 7.03 -9.85
N LEU A 115 13.15 6.39 -10.99
CA LEU A 115 14.20 6.07 -11.95
C LEU A 115 14.47 7.20 -12.95
N LEU A 116 13.42 7.93 -13.34
CA LEU A 116 13.39 8.98 -14.36
C LEU A 116 12.68 10.21 -13.78
N PRO A 117 13.35 10.98 -12.90
CA PRO A 117 12.73 12.11 -12.23
C PRO A 117 12.27 13.21 -13.20
N GLU A 118 12.85 13.30 -14.40
CA GLU A 118 12.45 14.25 -15.44
C GLU A 118 10.98 14.05 -15.88
N MET A 119 10.47 12.82 -15.75
CA MET A 119 9.08 12.48 -16.07
C MET A 119 8.06 13.00 -15.05
N ALA A 120 8.50 13.51 -13.90
CA ALA A 120 7.61 14.11 -12.92
C ALA A 120 7.18 15.54 -13.30
N GLU A 121 7.99 16.23 -14.09
CA GLU A 121 7.76 17.63 -14.49
C GLU A 121 7.20 17.72 -15.91
N LEU A 122 7.71 16.88 -16.81
CA LEU A 122 7.30 16.83 -18.21
C LEU A 122 6.87 15.40 -18.56
N GLY A 123 5.71 15.26 -19.19
CA GLY A 123 5.31 13.99 -19.80
C GLY A 123 6.29 13.58 -20.91
N VAL A 124 6.22 12.32 -21.35
CA VAL A 124 7.12 11.77 -22.39
C VAL A 124 7.17 12.65 -23.64
N GLU A 125 6.02 13.17 -24.09
CA GLU A 125 5.93 14.06 -25.25
C GLU A 125 6.62 15.41 -25.03
N GLY A 126 6.47 16.00 -23.83
CA GLY A 126 7.13 17.25 -23.47
C GLY A 126 8.65 17.10 -23.41
N LEU A 127 9.14 15.98 -22.86
CA LEU A 127 10.57 15.65 -22.85
C LEU A 127 11.11 15.42 -24.27
N MET A 128 10.33 14.78 -25.16
CA MET A 128 10.74 14.60 -26.56
C MET A 128 10.82 15.94 -27.29
N ALA A 129 9.83 16.82 -27.12
CA ALA A 129 9.81 18.14 -27.76
C ALA A 129 11.00 19.02 -27.30
N GLU A 130 11.31 19.03 -26.00
CA GLU A 130 12.48 19.75 -25.46
C GLU A 130 13.79 19.20 -26.06
N ARG A 131 13.94 17.88 -26.18
CA ARG A 131 15.14 17.24 -26.75
C ARG A 131 15.28 17.45 -28.26
N LEU A 132 14.16 17.61 -28.97
CA LEU A 132 14.13 17.91 -30.40
C LEU A 132 14.30 19.42 -30.70
N GLY A 133 14.31 20.28 -29.68
CA GLY A 133 14.42 21.73 -29.83
C GLY A 133 13.15 22.38 -30.35
N GLU A 134 11.99 21.76 -30.13
CA GLU A 134 10.68 22.26 -30.54
C GLU A 134 10.04 23.20 -29.49
N VAL A 135 10.79 23.52 -28.42
CA VAL A 135 10.41 24.43 -27.31
C VAL A 135 11.49 25.48 -27.09
#